data_AF-A0A535KUK6-F1
#
_entry.id   AF-A0A535KUK6-F1
#
_cell.length_a   1.000
_cell.length_b   1.000
_cell.length_c   1.000
_cell.angle_alpha   90.00
_cell.angle_beta   90.00
_cell.angle_gamma   90.00
#
_symmetry.space_group_name_H-M   'P 1'
#
loop_
_entity.id
_entity.type
_entity.pdbx_description
1 polymer ?
#
loop_
_entity_poly.entity_id
_entity_poly.type
_entity_poly.pdbx_seq_one_letter_code
_entity_poly.pdbx_strand_id
1 'polypeptide(L)'
;MSNPPSPTSSASVRNILTLLASRDAHLVAGAGGLERRVTWSSRMRARLPAFESVHGGELALLALSQLRRLDETLPHLLKSLHQEGFAAVAVAAPSIESLGNEACTIADQLHFPLILLPPSASLEVIEREVITFVVSFRGEIERKASEVSHQLMQLSIQGAGINGVSEHLARSCNKWVIIEDAEHH
;
A
#
# COMPACT_ATOMS: atom_id res chain seq x y z
N MET A 1 -11.60 -27.18 4.84
CA MET A 1 -10.63 -26.24 5.43
C MET A 1 -11.17 -24.86 5.19
N SER A 2 -11.36 -24.07 6.25
CA SER A 2 -12.10 -22.81 6.24
C SER A 2 -11.44 -21.80 5.32
N ASN A 3 -12.22 -21.25 4.37
CA ASN A 3 -11.79 -20.15 3.52
C ASN A 3 -11.48 -18.93 4.42
N PRO A 4 -10.32 -18.26 4.31
CA PRO A 4 -10.11 -17.00 5.02
C PRO A 4 -11.15 -15.98 4.54
N PRO A 5 -11.65 -15.09 5.42
CA PRO A 5 -12.56 -14.03 5.00
C PRO A 5 -11.88 -13.16 3.93
N SER A 6 -12.59 -12.85 2.84
CA SER A 6 -12.14 -11.86 1.86
C SER A 6 -11.73 -10.59 2.61
N PRO A 7 -10.56 -10.00 2.34
CA PRO A 7 -10.10 -8.86 3.11
C PRO A 7 -11.03 -7.67 2.87
N THR A 8 -11.88 -7.38 3.86
CA THR A 8 -12.84 -6.26 3.85
C THR A 8 -12.14 -4.89 3.87
N SER A 9 -10.81 -4.88 4.05
CA SER A 9 -9.94 -3.72 4.16
C SER A 9 -8.76 -3.84 3.20
N SER A 10 -8.29 -2.71 2.67
CA SER A 10 -7.11 -2.62 1.81
C SER A 10 -6.39 -1.29 2.09
N ALA A 11 -5.16 -1.14 1.60
CA ALA A 11 -4.44 0.15 1.58
C ALA A 11 -3.80 0.37 0.20
N SER A 12 -3.47 1.60 -0.18
CA SER A 12 -2.74 1.82 -1.44
C SER A 12 -1.28 1.38 -1.29
N VAL A 13 -0.62 1.04 -2.40
CA VAL A 13 0.84 0.79 -2.39
C VAL A 13 1.60 1.98 -1.85
N ARG A 14 1.14 3.22 -2.10
CA ARG A 14 1.69 4.44 -1.48
C ARG A 14 1.67 4.38 0.04
N ASN A 15 0.57 3.95 0.64
CA ASN A 15 0.46 3.85 2.09
C ASN A 15 1.40 2.77 2.63
N ILE A 16 1.52 1.63 1.93
CA ILE A 16 2.49 0.59 2.27
C ILE A 16 3.93 1.12 2.17
N LEU A 17 4.26 1.89 1.13
CA LEU A 17 5.59 2.47 0.99
C LEU A 17 5.91 3.44 2.15
N THR A 18 4.95 4.26 2.57
CA THR A 18 5.10 5.13 3.75
C THR A 18 5.34 4.33 5.03
N LEU A 19 4.61 3.22 5.23
CA LEU A 19 4.83 2.31 6.36
C LEU A 19 6.25 1.74 6.36
N LEU A 20 6.69 1.25 5.19
CA LEU A 20 7.99 0.58 5.03
C LEU A 20 9.18 1.56 4.92
N ALA A 21 8.95 2.86 4.76
CA ALA A 21 10.02 3.86 4.73
C ALA A 21 10.88 3.84 6.01
N SER A 22 10.28 3.50 7.16
CA SER A 22 11.00 3.30 8.44
C SER A 22 11.97 2.10 8.44
N ARG A 23 11.90 1.26 7.40
CA ARG A 23 12.75 0.09 7.16
C ARG A 23 13.68 0.27 5.97
N ASP A 24 13.96 1.52 5.59
CA ASP A 24 14.77 1.89 4.42
C ASP A 24 14.25 1.26 3.12
N ALA A 25 12.92 1.10 3.01
CA ALA A 25 12.27 0.64 1.80
C ALA A 25 12.06 1.80 0.82
N HIS A 26 12.42 1.59 -0.45
CA HIS A 26 12.27 2.61 -1.47
C HIS A 26 11.69 2.04 -2.76
N LEU A 27 10.82 2.81 -3.40
CA LEU A 27 10.32 2.48 -4.73
C LEU A 27 11.43 2.68 -5.75
N VAL A 28 11.71 1.67 -6.57
CA VAL A 28 12.75 1.73 -7.60
C VAL A 28 12.20 1.75 -9.03
N ALA A 29 10.97 1.26 -9.24
CA ALA A 29 10.27 1.30 -10.52
C ALA A 29 8.76 1.06 -10.32
N GLY A 30 7.96 1.28 -11.37
CA GLY A 30 6.53 1.01 -11.38
C GLY A 30 5.68 2.08 -10.68
N ALA A 31 6.14 3.33 -10.65
CA ALA A 31 5.47 4.43 -9.94
C ALA A 31 4.02 4.67 -10.38
N GLY A 32 3.67 4.33 -11.62
CA GLY A 32 2.29 4.38 -12.12
C GLY A 32 1.30 3.51 -11.32
N GLY A 33 1.79 2.58 -10.50
CA GLY A 33 0.96 1.68 -9.70
C GLY A 33 0.78 2.03 -8.24
N LEU A 34 1.20 3.21 -7.80
CA LEU A 34 1.16 3.57 -6.37
C LEU A 34 -0.24 3.56 -5.75
N GLU A 35 -1.29 3.71 -6.57
CA GLU A 35 -2.69 3.68 -6.10
C GLU A 35 -3.34 2.29 -6.18
N ARG A 36 -2.61 1.26 -6.64
CA ARG A 36 -3.09 -0.13 -6.57
C ARG A 36 -3.39 -0.52 -5.12
N ARG A 37 -4.41 -1.36 -4.94
CA ARG A 37 -4.91 -1.76 -3.63
C ARG A 37 -4.19 -3.01 -3.14
N VAL A 38 -3.44 -2.84 -2.05
CA VAL A 38 -2.87 -3.94 -1.27
C VAL A 38 -3.92 -4.48 -0.31
N THR A 39 -4.29 -5.74 -0.49
CA THR A 39 -5.31 -6.46 0.28
C THR A 39 -4.70 -7.41 1.32
N TRP A 40 -3.48 -7.87 1.06
CA TRP A 40 -2.73 -8.78 1.94
C TRP A 40 -1.22 -8.71 1.64
N SER A 41 -0.43 -9.46 2.41
CA SER A 41 1.01 -9.65 2.15
C SER A 41 1.34 -11.13 2.15
N SER A 42 2.20 -11.56 1.23
CA SER A 42 2.61 -12.97 1.11
C SER A 42 4.09 -13.07 0.80
N ARG A 43 4.81 -13.88 1.58
CA ARG A 43 6.21 -14.21 1.33
C ARG A 43 6.39 -15.37 0.38
N MET A 44 7.40 -15.24 -0.47
CA MET A 44 7.87 -16.31 -1.34
C MET A 44 8.41 -17.48 -0.50
N ARG A 45 7.92 -18.68 -0.80
CA ARG A 45 8.31 -19.93 -0.17
C ARG A 45 9.44 -20.59 -0.96
N ALA A 46 10.25 -21.38 -0.26
CA ALA A 46 11.31 -22.17 -0.88
C ALA A 46 10.78 -23.44 -1.61
N ARG A 47 9.45 -23.62 -1.70
CA ARG A 47 8.80 -24.76 -2.33
C ARG A 47 7.63 -24.28 -3.17
N LEU A 48 7.27 -25.06 -4.20
CA LEU A 48 6.09 -24.78 -5.01
C LEU A 48 4.79 -25.16 -4.27
N PRO A 49 3.68 -24.42 -4.49
CA PRO A 49 3.65 -23.11 -5.16
C PRO A 49 4.39 -22.04 -4.34
N ALA A 50 5.11 -21.14 -5.01
CA ALA A 50 5.97 -20.14 -4.38
C ALA A 50 5.19 -19.15 -3.49
N PHE A 51 3.91 -18.94 -3.81
CA PHE A 51 2.96 -18.17 -3.01
C PHE A 51 1.72 -19.04 -2.74
N GLU A 52 1.16 -18.93 -1.54
CA GLU A 52 -0.07 -19.63 -1.17
C GLU A 52 -1.28 -18.77 -1.56
N SER A 53 -2.30 -19.41 -2.15
CA SER A 53 -3.64 -18.88 -2.46
C SER A 53 -3.69 -17.38 -2.75
N VAL A 54 -3.51 -17.02 -4.02
CA VAL A 54 -3.61 -15.64 -4.52
C VAL A 54 -5.08 -15.30 -4.75
N HIS A 55 -5.57 -14.29 -4.04
CA HIS A 55 -6.93 -13.76 -4.11
C HIS A 55 -6.98 -12.38 -4.80
N GLY A 56 -5.82 -11.83 -5.17
CA GLY A 56 -5.68 -10.55 -5.86
C GLY A 56 -5.40 -9.40 -4.91
N GLY A 57 -4.51 -8.51 -5.33
CA GLY A 57 -4.09 -7.33 -4.57
C GLY A 57 -3.00 -7.61 -3.54
N GLU A 58 -2.32 -8.76 -3.57
CA GLU A 58 -1.26 -9.04 -2.60
C GLU A 58 0.00 -8.20 -2.83
N LEU A 59 0.72 -7.91 -1.74
CA LEU A 59 2.13 -7.55 -1.77
C LEU A 59 2.98 -8.83 -1.73
N ALA A 60 3.76 -9.06 -2.78
CA ALA A 60 4.75 -10.14 -2.80
C ALA A 60 6.01 -9.70 -2.06
N LEU A 61 6.50 -10.52 -1.12
CA LEU A 61 7.75 -10.32 -0.41
C LEU A 61 8.74 -11.42 -0.75
N LEU A 62 9.93 -11.09 -1.22
CA LEU A 62 10.96 -12.09 -1.51
C LEU A 62 12.38 -11.57 -1.26
N ALA A 63 13.31 -12.50 -1.05
CA ALA A 63 14.73 -12.20 -1.12
C ALA A 63 15.26 -12.57 -2.51
N LEU A 64 16.06 -11.69 -3.11
CA LEU A 64 16.65 -11.96 -4.42
C LEU A 64 17.53 -13.22 -4.43
N SER A 65 18.15 -13.55 -3.29
CA SER A 65 18.92 -14.78 -3.10
C SER A 65 18.07 -16.05 -3.06
N GLN A 66 16.79 -15.95 -2.68
CA GLN A 66 15.86 -17.08 -2.75
C GLN A 66 15.42 -17.32 -4.20
N LEU A 67 15.18 -16.25 -4.95
CA LEU A 67 14.76 -16.35 -6.35
C LEU A 67 15.82 -17.05 -7.20
N ARG A 68 17.09 -16.65 -7.04
CA ARG A 68 18.22 -17.27 -7.72
C ARG A 68 18.40 -18.76 -7.38
N ARG A 69 17.97 -19.21 -6.19
CA ARG A 69 18.05 -20.62 -5.79
C ARG A 69 16.99 -21.49 -6.47
N LEU A 70 15.95 -20.89 -7.01
CA LEU A 70 14.90 -21.56 -7.77
C LEU A 70 15.12 -21.47 -9.28
N ASP A 71 16.32 -21.04 -9.72
CA ASP A 71 16.67 -20.80 -11.12
C ASP A 71 15.67 -19.90 -11.87
N GLU A 72 15.05 -18.96 -11.14
CA GLU A 72 14.06 -18.03 -11.66
C GLU A 72 14.65 -16.61 -11.76
N THR A 73 14.16 -15.83 -12.73
CA THR A 73 14.56 -14.45 -12.97
C THR A 73 13.54 -13.47 -12.42
N LEU A 74 14.01 -12.31 -11.92
CA LEU A 74 13.11 -11.26 -11.44
C LEU A 74 12.19 -10.74 -12.55
N PRO A 75 12.67 -10.40 -13.76
CA PRO A 75 11.83 -10.07 -14.92
C PRO A 75 10.65 -11.02 -15.17
N HIS A 76 10.90 -12.32 -15.16
CA HIS A 76 9.88 -13.32 -15.41
C HIS A 76 8.89 -13.40 -14.24
N LEU A 77 9.39 -13.42 -13.00
CA LEU A 77 8.54 -13.41 -11.81
C LEU A 77 7.62 -12.18 -11.77
N LEU A 78 8.12 -10.98 -12.12
CA LEU A 78 7.29 -9.76 -12.15
C LEU A 78 6.09 -9.91 -13.09
N LYS A 79 6.31 -10.47 -14.28
CA LYS A 79 5.23 -10.71 -15.25
C LYS A 79 4.21 -11.70 -14.70
N SER A 80 4.67 -12.80 -14.11
CA SER A 80 3.80 -13.82 -13.52
C SER A 80 2.99 -13.25 -12.37
N LEU A 81 3.62 -12.55 -11.41
CA LEU A 81 2.91 -11.94 -10.29
C LEU A 81 1.88 -10.88 -10.73
N HIS A 82 2.23 -10.07 -11.73
CA HIS A 82 1.29 -9.10 -12.28
C HIS A 82 0.08 -9.78 -12.95
N GLN A 83 0.29 -10.89 -13.67
CA GLN A 83 -0.79 -11.68 -14.27
C GLN A 83 -1.69 -12.33 -13.23
N GLU A 84 -1.10 -12.80 -12.12
CA GLU A 84 -1.82 -13.34 -10.96
C GLU A 84 -2.53 -12.26 -10.11
N GLY A 85 -2.37 -10.97 -10.46
CA GLY A 85 -3.11 -9.88 -9.85
C GLY A 85 -2.48 -9.30 -8.58
N PHE A 86 -1.19 -9.53 -8.33
CA PHE A 86 -0.48 -8.85 -7.24
C PHE A 86 -0.51 -7.32 -7.42
N ALA A 87 -0.58 -6.60 -6.30
CA ALA A 87 -0.59 -5.14 -6.31
C ALA A 87 0.81 -4.53 -6.42
N ALA A 88 1.81 -5.19 -5.81
CA ALA A 88 3.20 -4.76 -5.82
C ALA A 88 4.13 -5.92 -5.42
N VAL A 89 5.44 -5.69 -5.57
CA VAL A 89 6.48 -6.59 -5.07
C VAL A 89 7.53 -5.81 -4.28
N ALA A 90 7.99 -6.39 -3.17
CA ALA A 90 9.13 -5.90 -2.41
C ALA A 90 10.22 -6.95 -2.35
N VAL A 91 11.43 -6.57 -2.73
CA VAL A 91 12.58 -7.47 -2.91
C VAL A 91 13.71 -7.06 -1.96
N ALA A 92 14.08 -7.95 -1.05
CA ALA A 92 15.31 -7.81 -0.27
C ALA A 92 16.53 -8.12 -1.13
N ALA A 93 17.34 -7.09 -1.38
CA ALA A 93 18.50 -7.15 -2.26
C ALA A 93 19.58 -6.15 -1.81
N PRO A 94 20.87 -6.39 -2.13
CA PRO A 94 21.95 -5.50 -1.69
C PRO A 94 21.91 -4.11 -2.31
N SER A 95 21.39 -3.98 -3.53
CA SER A 95 21.31 -2.70 -4.24
C SER A 95 20.31 -2.74 -5.40
N ILE A 96 19.98 -1.58 -5.96
CA ILE A 96 19.11 -1.48 -7.14
C ILE A 96 19.71 -2.17 -8.37
N GLU A 97 21.03 -2.08 -8.56
CA GLU A 97 21.75 -2.72 -9.68
C GLU A 97 21.60 -4.23 -9.64
N SER A 98 21.54 -4.81 -8.43
CA SER A 98 21.37 -6.25 -8.25
C SER A 98 20.00 -6.77 -8.72
N LEU A 99 18.98 -5.90 -8.81
CA LEU A 99 17.66 -6.25 -9.35
C LEU A 99 17.68 -6.37 -10.89
N GLY A 100 18.64 -5.70 -11.55
CA GLY A 100 18.80 -5.68 -12.99
C GLY A 100 17.90 -4.67 -13.70
N ASN A 101 18.45 -3.97 -14.70
CA ASN A 101 17.74 -2.93 -15.45
C ASN A 101 16.47 -3.42 -16.15
N GLU A 102 16.48 -4.67 -16.61
CA GLU A 102 15.32 -5.30 -17.24
C GLU A 102 14.13 -5.41 -16.27
N ALA A 103 14.38 -5.74 -15.00
CA ALA A 103 13.33 -5.84 -13.99
C ALA A 103 12.68 -4.47 -13.73
N CYS A 104 13.49 -3.41 -13.60
CA CYS A 104 12.99 -2.04 -13.46
C CYS A 104 12.16 -1.62 -14.69
N THR A 105 12.66 -1.92 -15.90
CA THR A 105 11.96 -1.60 -17.15
C THR A 105 10.59 -2.30 -17.24
N ILE A 106 10.53 -3.58 -16.89
CA ILE A 106 9.27 -4.35 -16.86
C ILE A 106 8.31 -3.79 -15.80
N ALA A 107 8.83 -3.48 -14.61
CA ALA A 107 8.04 -2.88 -13.54
C ALA A 107 7.41 -1.55 -13.99
N ASP A 108 8.18 -0.68 -14.66
CA ASP A 108 7.64 0.58 -15.20
C ASP A 108 6.59 0.36 -16.29
N GLN A 109 6.85 -0.54 -17.25
CA GLN A 109 5.94 -0.87 -18.35
C GLN A 109 4.60 -1.44 -17.86
N LEU A 110 4.64 -2.31 -16.85
CA LEU A 110 3.44 -2.87 -16.24
C LEU A 110 2.80 -1.91 -15.22
N HIS A 111 3.45 -0.77 -14.94
CA HIS A 111 3.18 0.07 -13.79
C HIS A 111 3.17 -0.73 -12.48
N PHE A 112 3.89 -1.84 -12.38
CA PHE A 112 3.88 -2.75 -11.24
C PHE A 112 4.94 -2.32 -10.23
N PRO A 113 4.56 -1.79 -9.05
CA PRO A 113 5.52 -1.21 -8.12
C PRO A 113 6.55 -2.23 -7.66
N LEU A 114 7.82 -1.90 -7.91
CA LEU A 114 8.98 -2.65 -7.44
C LEU A 114 9.63 -1.86 -6.31
N ILE A 115 9.61 -2.45 -5.13
CA ILE A 115 10.14 -1.85 -3.90
C ILE A 115 11.43 -2.58 -3.53
N LEU A 116 12.50 -1.85 -3.32
CA LEU A 116 13.75 -2.37 -2.78
C LEU A 116 13.68 -2.35 -1.26
N LEU A 117 14.02 -3.49 -0.64
CA LEU A 117 14.23 -3.63 0.80
C LEU A 117 15.71 -3.89 1.08
N PRO A 118 16.24 -3.44 2.23
CA PRO A 118 17.58 -3.81 2.66
C PRO A 118 17.75 -5.33 2.71
N PRO A 119 18.94 -5.86 2.41
CA PRO A 119 19.18 -7.31 2.45
C PRO A 119 19.06 -7.91 3.86
N SER A 120 19.19 -7.08 4.90
CA SER A 120 19.01 -7.44 6.32
C SER A 120 17.54 -7.42 6.77
N ALA A 121 16.61 -7.00 5.91
CA ALA A 121 15.20 -6.88 6.27
C ALA A 121 14.58 -8.23 6.63
N SER A 122 13.94 -8.32 7.79
CA SER A 122 13.16 -9.49 8.17
C SER A 122 11.83 -9.48 7.43
N LEU A 123 11.75 -10.25 6.33
CA LEU A 123 10.54 -10.34 5.52
C LEU A 123 9.34 -10.83 6.34
N GLU A 124 9.55 -11.71 7.33
CA GLU A 124 8.47 -12.23 8.18
C GLU A 124 7.87 -11.12 9.05
N VAL A 125 8.70 -10.24 9.58
CA VAL A 125 8.22 -9.09 10.37
C VAL A 125 7.48 -8.12 9.46
N ILE A 126 8.03 -7.83 8.28
CA ILE A 126 7.38 -6.96 7.28
C ILE A 126 6.02 -7.52 6.86
N GLU A 127 5.93 -8.82 6.58
CA GLU A 127 4.68 -9.49 6.22
C GLU A 127 3.60 -9.27 7.28
N ARG A 128 3.93 -9.54 8.55
CA ARG A 128 3.01 -9.36 9.68
C ARG A 128 2.59 -7.89 9.82
N GLU A 129 3.55 -6.96 9.70
CA GLU A 129 3.29 -5.53 9.83
C GLU A 129 2.35 -5.02 8.72
N VAL A 130 2.58 -5.42 7.47
CA VAL A 130 1.70 -5.08 6.34
C VAL A 130 0.31 -5.67 6.54
N ILE A 131 0.20 -6.94 6.98
CA ILE A 131 -1.08 -7.57 7.29
C ILE A 131 -1.82 -6.78 8.37
N THR A 132 -1.16 -6.46 9.50
CA THR A 132 -1.76 -5.70 10.60
C THR A 132 -2.19 -4.30 10.13
N PHE A 133 -1.38 -3.64 9.31
CA PHE A 133 -1.72 -2.34 8.75
C PHE A 133 -2.93 -2.41 7.84
N VAL A 134 -2.97 -3.36 6.91
CA VAL A 134 -4.09 -3.51 5.96
C VAL A 134 -5.39 -3.85 6.70
N VAL A 135 -5.35 -4.77 7.67
CA VAL A 135 -6.53 -5.14 8.47
C VAL A 135 -7.06 -3.96 9.29
N SER A 136 -6.17 -3.13 9.87
CA SER A 136 -6.57 -1.98 10.68
C SER A 136 -6.94 -0.73 9.88
N PHE A 137 -6.58 -0.67 8.59
CA PHE A 137 -6.68 0.56 7.79
C PHE A 137 -8.09 1.16 7.71
N ARG A 138 -9.13 0.34 7.47
CA ARG A 138 -10.51 0.84 7.42
C ARG A 138 -11.00 1.42 8.75
N GLY A 139 -10.71 0.75 9.86
CA GLY A 139 -11.12 1.20 11.19
C GLY A 139 -10.51 2.57 11.54
N GLU A 140 -9.26 2.80 11.15
CA GLU A 140 -8.61 4.10 11.35
C GLU A 140 -9.23 5.23 10.51
N ILE A 141 -9.61 4.95 9.27
CA ILE A 141 -10.29 5.94 8.42
C ILE A 141 -11.69 6.26 8.95
N GLU A 142 -12.46 5.25 9.34
CA GLU A 142 -13.80 5.41 9.91
C GLU A 142 -13.77 6.17 11.25
N ARG A 143 -12.80 5.85 12.13
CA ARG A 143 -12.58 6.58 13.40
C ARG A 143 -12.28 8.05 13.15
N LYS A 144 -11.34 8.35 12.25
CA LYS A 144 -10.97 9.74 11.92
C LYS A 144 -12.14 10.52 11.33
N ALA A 145 -12.93 9.90 10.45
CA ALA A 145 -14.13 10.53 9.89
C ALA A 145 -15.17 10.85 10.97
N SER A 146 -15.37 9.93 11.93
CA SER A 146 -16.27 10.13 13.07
C SER A 146 -15.79 11.25 14.00
N GLU A 147 -14.48 11.32 14.30
CA GLU A 147 -13.89 12.39 15.10
C GLU A 147 -14.08 13.76 14.48
N VAL A 148 -13.81 13.90 13.17
CA VAL A 148 -14.03 15.15 12.43
C VAL A 148 -15.52 15.52 12.45
N SER A 149 -16.42 14.56 12.18
CA SER A 149 -17.86 14.80 12.20
C SER A 149 -18.34 15.30 13.58
N HIS A 150 -17.88 14.68 14.65
CA HIS A 150 -18.23 15.08 16.02
C HIS A 150 -17.68 16.49 16.37
N GLN A 151 -16.47 16.82 15.94
CA GLN A 151 -15.91 18.17 16.10
C GLN A 151 -16.74 19.23 15.36
N LEU A 152 -17.16 18.96 14.13
CA LEU A 152 -18.01 19.87 13.35
C LEU A 152 -19.39 20.05 14.02
N MET A 153 -19.98 18.97 14.55
CA MET A 153 -21.24 19.04 15.29
C MET A 153 -21.12 19.90 16.57
N GLN A 154 -20.03 19.73 17.33
CA GLN A 154 -19.77 20.55 18.52
C GLN A 154 -19.61 22.04 18.18
N LEU A 155 -18.92 22.37 17.07
CA LEU A 155 -18.79 23.76 16.60
C LEU A 155 -20.14 24.35 16.15
N SER A 156 -20.98 23.55 15.49
CA SER A 156 -22.33 23.98 15.09
C SER A 156 -23.24 24.25 16.29
N ILE A 157 -23.12 23.47 17.37
CA ILE A 157 -23.91 23.66 18.60
C ILE A 157 -23.44 24.91 19.38
N GLN A 158 -22.16 25.28 19.28
CA GLN A 158 -21.59 26.48 19.90
C GLN A 158 -21.93 27.79 19.14
N GLY A 159 -22.76 27.73 18.09
CA GLY A 159 -23.19 28.92 17.35
C GLY A 159 -22.12 29.51 16.43
N ALA A 160 -21.03 28.79 16.17
CA ALA A 160 -20.12 29.13 15.09
C ALA A 160 -20.88 28.87 13.79
N GLY A 161 -21.46 29.91 13.19
CA GLY A 161 -22.14 29.81 11.90
C GLY A 161 -21.24 29.22 10.80
N ILE A 162 -21.74 29.12 9.57
CA ILE A 162 -21.09 28.41 8.46
C ILE A 162 -19.61 28.80 8.22
N ASN A 163 -19.23 30.03 8.59
CA ASN A 163 -17.85 30.54 8.54
C ASN A 163 -16.91 29.83 9.53
N GLY A 164 -17.33 29.59 10.77
CA GLY A 164 -16.49 28.94 11.78
C GLY A 164 -16.29 27.45 11.54
N VAL A 165 -17.33 26.78 11.01
CA VAL A 165 -17.26 25.38 10.57
C VAL A 165 -16.28 25.25 9.38
N SER A 166 -16.37 26.16 8.42
CA SER A 166 -15.52 26.15 7.22
C SER A 166 -14.05 26.45 7.50
N GLU A 167 -13.78 27.39 8.40
CA GLU A 167 -12.41 27.70 8.83
C GLU A 167 -11.75 26.52 9.56
N HIS A 168 -12.52 25.77 10.35
CA HIS A 168 -12.03 24.58 11.04
C HIS A 168 -11.78 23.41 10.06
N LEU A 169 -12.69 23.19 9.11
CA LEU A 169 -12.55 22.18 8.06
C LEU A 169 -11.32 22.43 7.19
N ALA A 170 -11.07 23.70 6.84
CA ALA A 170 -9.89 24.08 6.07
C ALA A 170 -8.57 23.74 6.80
N ARG A 171 -8.52 24.02 8.10
CA ARG A 171 -7.35 23.71 8.95
C ARG A 171 -7.18 22.21 9.18
N SER A 172 -8.26 21.49 9.49
CA SER A 172 -8.18 20.06 9.82
C SER A 172 -7.88 19.18 8.61
N CYS A 173 -8.30 19.60 7.41
CA CYS A 173 -8.04 18.85 6.17
C CYS A 173 -6.82 19.38 5.39
N ASN A 174 -6.21 20.49 5.84
CA ASN A 174 -5.16 21.23 5.14
C ASN A 174 -5.50 21.51 3.67
N LYS A 175 -6.76 21.88 3.42
CA LYS A 175 -7.36 22.10 2.09
C LYS A 175 -8.20 23.37 2.10
N TRP A 176 -8.37 23.98 0.94
CA TRP A 176 -9.22 25.16 0.78
C TRP A 176 -10.69 24.75 0.77
N VAL A 177 -11.52 25.49 1.52
CA VAL A 177 -12.97 25.29 1.61
C VAL A 177 -13.64 26.53 1.04
N ILE A 178 -14.54 26.33 0.07
CA ILE A 178 -15.34 27.39 -0.53
C ILE A 178 -16.77 27.18 -0.05
N ILE A 179 -17.36 28.25 0.49
CA ILE A 179 -18.78 28.28 0.86
C ILE A 179 -19.50 28.93 -0.31
N GLU A 180 -20.35 28.17 -0.99
CA GLU A 180 -21.23 28.68 -2.03
C GLU A 180 -22.62 28.83 -1.44
N ASP A 181 -23.12 30.08 -1.40
CA ASP A 181 -24.47 30.39 -0.96
C ASP A 181 -25.43 30.17 -2.14
N ALA A 182 -26.46 29.36 -1.96
CA ALA A 182 -27.42 29.01 -3.01
C ALA A 182 -28.47 30.11 -3.26
N GLU A 183 -28.42 31.24 -2.54
CA GLU A 183 -29.28 32.39 -2.83
C GLU A 183 -28.50 33.55 -3.47
N HIS A 184 -28.34 33.52 -4.79
CA HIS A 184 -28.37 34.72 -5.63
C HIS A 184 -29.24 34.41 -6.86
N HIS A 185 -30.17 35.34 -7.12
CA HIS A 185 -31.25 35.27 -8.13
C HIS A 185 -30.77 35.02 -9.56
#